data_AF-A0A6I2Z6E7-F1
#
_entry.id   AF-A0A6I2Z6E7-F1
#
_cell.length_a   1.000
_cell.length_b   1.000
_cell.length_c   1.000
_cell.angle_alpha   90.00
_cell.angle_beta   90.00
_cell.angle_gamma   90.00
#
_symmetry.space_group_name_H-M   'P 1'
#
loop_
_entity.id
_entity.type
_entity.pdbx_description
1 polymer ?
#
loop_
_entity_poly.entity_id
_entity_poly.type
_entity_poly.pdbx_seq_one_letter_code
_entity_poly.pdbx_strand_id
1 'polypeptide(L)'
;MLWRGSCGIPVGPRPSRLTTPPGTCRPVSSLARIRPRTSRIRARQADRGPRAVSSPLVSVHITRADVAKVAKLARLNMSEADLDRYTEQLAKMLDHFEDIDALDLSGVEPMSQPFPLVNVMRPDVEQPTLDRDEVLAMAPAAEQHRFRVPPILGIDL
;
A
#
# COMPACT_ATOMS: atom_id res chain seq x y z
N MET A 1 26.69 -30.86 21.99
CA MET A 1 27.41 -30.05 20.98
C MET A 1 27.11 -28.59 21.25
N LEU A 2 28.05 -27.93 21.92
CA LEU A 2 28.03 -26.49 22.18
C LEU A 2 28.48 -25.76 20.92
N TRP A 3 27.74 -24.75 20.47
CA TRP A 3 28.27 -23.77 19.53
C TRP A 3 28.60 -22.49 20.30
N ARG A 4 29.87 -22.39 20.73
CA ARG A 4 30.56 -21.15 21.05
C ARG A 4 31.21 -20.64 19.76
N GLY A 5 31.15 -19.33 19.51
CA GLY A 5 31.86 -18.70 18.39
C GLY A 5 31.27 -17.32 18.03
N SER A 6 31.33 -16.30 18.89
CA SER A 6 32.41 -15.29 18.89
C SER A 6 32.86 -14.85 17.49
N CYS A 7 32.15 -13.90 16.88
CA CYS A 7 32.69 -13.09 15.79
C CYS A 7 32.71 -11.63 16.26
N GLY A 8 33.80 -11.26 16.92
CA GLY A 8 34.12 -9.88 17.28
C GLY A 8 34.71 -9.18 16.06
N ILE A 9 34.03 -8.14 15.58
CA ILE A 9 34.56 -7.25 14.55
C ILE A 9 35.55 -6.29 15.24
N PRO A 10 36.82 -6.22 14.82
CA PRO A 10 37.79 -5.30 15.42
C PRO A 10 37.44 -3.85 15.08
N VAL A 11 37.16 -3.06 16.12
CA VAL A 11 36.90 -1.62 16.03
C VAL A 11 38.25 -0.90 15.92
N GLY A 12 38.67 -0.56 14.70
CA GLY A 12 39.83 0.29 14.46
C GLY A 12 39.59 1.76 14.85
N PRO A 13 40.65 2.52 15.18
CA PRO A 13 40.51 3.92 15.62
C PRO A 13 40.04 4.85 14.49
N ARG A 14 39.11 5.74 14.84
CA ARG A 14 38.53 6.79 13.98
C ARG A 14 39.61 7.78 13.52
N PRO A 15 39.74 8.08 12.21
CA PRO A 15 40.49 9.26 11.78
C PRO A 15 39.70 10.53 12.09
N SER A 16 40.39 11.46 12.76
CA SER A 16 39.93 12.77 13.17
C SER A 16 39.82 13.75 11.99
N ARG A 17 38.69 14.47 11.96
CA ARG A 17 38.48 15.85 11.45
C ARG A 17 39.33 16.30 10.25
N LEU A 18 38.66 16.52 9.13
CA LEU A 18 39.03 17.62 8.23
C LEU A 18 37.94 18.70 8.30
N THR A 19 38.38 19.85 8.78
CA THR A 19 37.69 21.11 8.98
C THR A 19 37.50 21.80 7.63
N THR A 20 36.25 22.07 7.23
CA THR A 20 35.95 22.97 6.11
C THR A 20 35.71 24.38 6.66
N PRO A 21 36.32 25.44 6.08
CA PRO A 21 36.22 26.81 6.60
C PRO A 21 34.81 27.41 6.51
N PRO A 22 34.50 28.43 7.34
CA PRO A 22 33.19 29.06 7.37
C PRO A 22 32.99 29.91 6.11
N GLY A 23 32.14 29.42 5.20
CA GLY A 23 31.52 30.25 4.17
C GLY A 23 30.59 31.26 4.84
N THR A 24 30.84 32.54 4.60
CA THR A 24 30.08 33.68 5.13
C THR A 24 28.59 33.55 4.78
N CYS A 25 27.76 33.30 5.80
CA CYS A 25 26.31 33.46 5.69
C CYS A 25 25.99 34.93 5.44
N ARG A 26 25.49 35.22 4.23
CA ARG A 26 24.96 36.52 3.86
C ARG A 26 23.64 36.75 4.63
N PRO A 27 23.47 37.86 5.36
CA PRO A 27 22.25 38.10 6.13
C PRO A 27 21.07 38.41 5.20
N VAL A 28 19.98 37.63 5.32
CA VAL A 28 18.67 38.01 4.76
C VAL A 28 18.04 39.03 5.70
N SER A 29 18.51 40.27 5.62
CA SER A 29 17.87 41.43 6.24
C SER A 29 16.85 42.02 5.25
N SER A 30 15.64 41.48 5.25
CA SER A 30 14.45 42.16 4.75
C SER A 30 13.22 41.52 5.37
N LEU A 31 12.81 42.07 6.52
CA LEU A 31 11.52 41.82 7.14
C LEU A 31 10.42 42.46 6.29
N ALA A 32 10.05 41.82 5.20
CA ALA A 32 8.77 42.09 4.55
C ALA A 32 7.67 41.53 5.45
N ARG A 33 6.96 42.45 6.11
CA ARG A 33 5.79 42.21 6.96
C ARG A 33 4.74 41.37 6.19
N ILE A 34 4.70 40.07 6.44
CA ILE A 34 3.64 39.21 5.92
C ILE A 34 2.37 39.54 6.72
N ARG A 35 1.41 40.21 6.08
CA ARG A 35 0.08 40.42 6.65
C ARG A 35 -0.63 39.06 6.77
N PRO A 36 -1.23 38.71 7.92
CA PRO A 36 -2.03 37.50 8.00
C PRO A 36 -3.28 37.69 7.13
N ARG A 37 -3.33 37.00 5.98
CA ARG A 37 -4.59 36.75 5.29
C ARG A 37 -5.39 35.78 6.16
N THR A 38 -6.24 36.31 7.02
CA THR A 38 -7.28 35.51 7.68
C THR A 38 -8.29 35.08 6.63
N SER A 39 -7.99 34.01 5.88
CA SER A 39 -9.03 33.30 5.15
C SER A 39 -9.92 32.67 6.21
N ARG A 40 -11.13 33.21 6.37
CA ARG A 40 -12.24 32.52 7.03
C ARG A 40 -12.52 31.23 6.24
N ILE A 41 -11.76 30.17 6.53
CA ILE A 41 -12.14 28.82 6.12
C ILE A 41 -13.33 28.48 7.01
N ARG A 42 -14.54 28.56 6.44
CA ARG A 42 -15.72 27.97 7.07
C ARG A 42 -15.35 26.51 7.37
N ALA A 43 -15.41 26.13 8.64
CA ALA A 43 -15.47 24.73 9.04
C ALA A 43 -16.69 24.12 8.33
N ARG A 44 -16.46 23.44 7.21
CA ARG A 44 -17.37 22.40 6.77
C ARG A 44 -17.12 21.25 7.74
N GLN A 45 -17.96 21.13 8.76
CA GLN A 45 -18.11 19.89 9.50
C GLN A 45 -18.40 18.81 8.46
N ALA A 46 -17.36 18.06 8.12
CA ALA A 46 -17.48 16.82 7.39
C ALA A 46 -17.90 15.79 8.42
N ASP A 47 -19.19 15.82 8.75
CA ASP A 47 -19.86 14.72 9.40
C ASP A 47 -19.90 13.58 8.37
N ARG A 48 -18.75 12.90 8.22
CA ARG A 48 -18.63 11.69 7.41
C ARG A 48 -18.59 10.51 8.37
N GLY A 49 -19.77 10.15 8.86
CA GLY A 49 -19.99 8.81 9.38
C GLY A 49 -19.61 7.76 8.35
N PRO A 50 -19.37 6.50 8.76
CA PRO A 50 -19.07 5.42 7.85
C PRO A 50 -20.19 5.32 6.81
N ARG A 51 -19.85 5.47 5.53
CA ARG A 51 -20.80 5.18 4.45
C ARG A 51 -21.09 3.69 4.53
N ALA A 52 -22.28 3.33 4.99
CA ALA A 52 -22.82 2.00 4.81
C ALA A 52 -22.78 1.70 3.31
N VAL A 53 -21.87 0.81 2.91
CA VAL A 53 -21.87 0.26 1.56
C VAL A 53 -23.02 -0.74 1.56
N SER A 54 -24.24 -0.27 1.29
CA SER A 54 -25.37 -1.19 1.10
C SER A 54 -25.15 -1.90 -0.23
N SER A 55 -24.38 -2.98 -0.21
CA SER A 55 -24.35 -3.88 -1.35
C SER A 55 -25.71 -4.58 -1.37
N PRO A 56 -26.50 -4.45 -2.45
CA PRO A 56 -27.74 -5.20 -2.57
C PRO A 56 -27.38 -6.70 -2.51
N LEU A 57 -28.21 -7.42 -1.76
CA LEU A 57 -28.08 -8.83 -1.40
C LEU A 57 -27.51 -9.65 -2.58
N VAL A 58 -26.35 -10.26 -2.33
CA VAL A 58 -25.68 -11.15 -3.28
C VAL A 58 -26.65 -12.29 -3.59
N SER A 59 -27.05 -12.42 -4.85
CA SER A 59 -27.63 -13.68 -5.31
C SER A 59 -26.55 -14.74 -5.17
N VAL A 60 -26.75 -15.70 -4.27
CA VAL A 60 -25.77 -16.75 -3.89
C VAL A 60 -25.36 -17.62 -5.09
N HIS A 61 -26.15 -17.61 -6.16
CA HIS A 61 -25.80 -18.27 -7.41
C HIS A 61 -24.83 -17.43 -8.24
N ILE A 62 -23.54 -17.76 -8.14
CA ILE A 62 -22.49 -17.22 -9.00
C ILE A 62 -22.64 -17.76 -10.42
N THR A 63 -22.64 -16.87 -11.41
CA THR A 63 -22.70 -17.26 -12.81
C THR A 63 -21.30 -17.29 -13.43
N ARG A 64 -21.16 -17.98 -14.57
CA ARG A 64 -19.93 -17.95 -15.39
C ARG A 64 -19.49 -16.52 -15.74
N ALA A 65 -20.46 -15.64 -16.02
CA ALA A 65 -20.20 -14.23 -16.33
C ALA A 65 -19.60 -13.48 -15.12
N ASP A 66 -20.05 -13.82 -13.90
CA ASP A 66 -19.48 -13.25 -12.66
C ASP A 66 -18.03 -13.69 -12.46
N VAL A 67 -17.73 -14.97 -12.70
CA VAL A 67 -16.35 -15.49 -12.63
C VAL A 67 -15.46 -14.78 -13.65
N ALA A 68 -15.92 -14.64 -14.89
CA ALA A 68 -15.18 -13.91 -15.93
C ALA A 68 -14.95 -12.43 -15.54
N LYS A 69 -15.94 -11.78 -14.93
CA LYS A 69 -15.82 -10.40 -14.44
C LYS A 69 -14.79 -10.29 -13.32
N VAL A 70 -14.82 -11.20 -12.34
CA VAL A 70 -13.84 -11.25 -11.25
C VAL A 70 -12.43 -11.52 -11.79
N ALA A 71 -12.27 -12.43 -12.75
CA ALA A 71 -11.00 -12.69 -13.41
C ALA A 71 -10.43 -11.43 -14.08
N LYS A 72 -11.27 -10.66 -14.81
CA LYS A 72 -10.86 -9.38 -15.42
C LYS A 72 -10.41 -8.36 -14.38
N LEU A 73 -11.09 -8.28 -13.23
CA LEU A 73 -10.70 -7.40 -12.11
C LEU A 73 -9.37 -7.83 -11.48
N ALA A 74 -9.16 -9.13 -11.34
CA ALA A 74 -7.94 -9.72 -10.80
C ALA A 74 -6.78 -9.78 -11.83
N ARG A 75 -6.99 -9.33 -13.07
CA ARG A 75 -6.03 -9.40 -14.19
C ARG A 75 -5.57 -10.83 -14.50
N LEU A 76 -6.49 -11.79 -14.37
CA LEU A 76 -6.26 -13.20 -14.72
C LEU A 76 -6.82 -13.48 -16.11
N ASN A 77 -5.99 -14.11 -16.95
CA ASN A 77 -6.43 -14.66 -18.23
C ASN A 77 -6.82 -16.12 -18.04
N MET A 78 -8.04 -16.51 -18.45
CA MET A 78 -8.62 -17.81 -18.16
C MET A 78 -9.19 -18.43 -19.42
N SER A 79 -9.03 -19.75 -19.56
CA SER A 79 -9.66 -20.50 -20.64
C SER A 79 -11.15 -20.74 -20.36
N GLU A 80 -11.92 -21.06 -21.40
CA GLU A 80 -13.34 -21.39 -21.26
C GLU A 80 -13.57 -22.61 -20.34
N ALA A 81 -12.68 -23.61 -20.41
CA ALA A 81 -12.73 -24.77 -19.53
C ALA A 81 -12.41 -24.41 -18.07
N ASP A 82 -11.50 -23.47 -17.84
CA ASP A 82 -11.22 -22.96 -16.49
C ASP A 82 -12.43 -22.22 -15.93
N LEU A 83 -13.09 -21.39 -16.73
CA LEU A 83 -14.29 -20.66 -16.29
C LEU A 83 -15.39 -21.61 -15.82
N ASP A 84 -15.66 -22.69 -16.56
CA ASP A 84 -16.66 -23.69 -16.16
C ASP A 84 -16.26 -24.39 -14.86
N ARG A 85 -15.01 -24.85 -14.78
CA ARG A 85 -14.47 -25.50 -13.57
C ARG A 85 -14.53 -24.60 -12.34
N TYR A 86 -14.09 -23.35 -12.46
CA TYR A 86 -14.05 -22.42 -11.33
C TYR A 86 -15.42 -21.92 -10.93
N THR A 87 -16.38 -21.86 -11.86
CA THR A 87 -17.79 -21.56 -11.53
C THR A 87 -18.33 -22.61 -10.55
N GLU A 88 -18.14 -23.90 -10.84
CA GLU A 88 -18.58 -24.97 -9.94
C GLU A 88 -17.84 -24.97 -8.58
N GLN A 89 -16.53 -24.72 -8.60
CA GLN A 89 -15.72 -24.72 -7.37
C GLN A 89 -16.07 -23.54 -6.47
N LEU A 90 -16.24 -22.34 -7.05
CA LEU A 90 -16.60 -21.14 -6.29
C LEU A 90 -18.02 -21.24 -5.76
N ALA A 91 -18.97 -21.81 -6.51
CA ALA A 91 -20.31 -22.08 -6.02
C ALA A 91 -20.28 -22.93 -4.74
N LYS A 92 -19.56 -24.05 -4.76
CA LYS A 92 -19.39 -24.92 -3.57
C LYS A 92 -18.73 -24.23 -2.38
N MET A 93 -17.80 -23.31 -2.62
CA MET A 93 -17.18 -22.53 -1.55
C MET A 93 -18.17 -21.54 -0.94
N LEU A 94 -18.97 -20.86 -1.77
CA LEU A 94 -20.01 -19.94 -1.31
C LEU A 94 -21.12 -20.66 -0.55
N ASP A 95 -21.52 -21.86 -1.00
CA ASP A 95 -22.46 -22.71 -0.26
C ASP A 95 -21.94 -23.02 1.16
N HIS A 96 -20.64 -23.24 1.33
CA HIS A 96 -20.06 -23.45 2.67
C HIS A 96 -20.04 -22.17 3.53
N PHE A 97 -19.97 -20.98 2.93
CA PHE A 97 -20.02 -19.73 3.67
C PHE A 97 -21.42 -19.39 4.20
N GLU A 98 -22.49 -20.04 3.70
CA GLU A 98 -23.86 -19.88 4.23
C GLU A 98 -23.95 -20.26 5.72
N ASP A 99 -23.10 -21.19 6.19
CA ASP A 99 -23.02 -21.57 7.60
C ASP A 99 -22.69 -20.37 8.51
N ILE A 100 -21.93 -19.38 8.00
CA ILE A 100 -21.57 -18.16 8.74
C ILE A 100 -22.72 -17.14 8.72
N ASP A 101 -23.49 -17.08 7.64
CA ASP A 101 -24.65 -16.17 7.52
C ASP A 101 -25.79 -16.55 8.49
N ALA A 102 -25.83 -17.80 8.96
CA ALA A 102 -26.78 -18.26 9.98
C ALA A 102 -26.50 -17.72 11.40
N LEU A 103 -25.34 -17.08 11.62
CA LEU A 103 -24.95 -16.55 12.92
C LEU A 103 -25.58 -15.17 13.19
N ASP A 104 -26.17 -14.97 14.38
CA ASP A 104 -26.63 -13.63 14.81
C ASP A 104 -25.43 -12.78 15.25
N LEU A 105 -25.08 -11.79 14.41
CA LEU A 105 -23.98 -10.87 14.63
C LEU A 105 -24.44 -9.42 14.91
N SER A 106 -25.73 -9.21 15.20
CA SER A 106 -26.32 -7.87 15.34
C SER A 106 -25.69 -6.99 16.43
N GLY A 107 -25.04 -7.59 17.42
CA GLY A 107 -24.36 -6.89 18.53
C GLY A 107 -22.83 -7.00 18.54
N VAL A 108 -22.22 -7.54 17.48
CA VAL A 108 -20.77 -7.77 17.41
C VAL A 108 -20.10 -6.72 16.54
N GLU A 109 -19.22 -5.92 17.12
CA GLU A 109 -18.41 -4.96 16.37
C GLU A 109 -17.36 -5.68 15.48
N PRO A 110 -17.27 -5.37 14.18
CA PRO A 110 -16.30 -5.99 13.28
C PRO A 110 -14.84 -5.71 13.71
N MET A 111 -14.05 -6.78 13.88
CA MET A 111 -12.64 -6.67 14.22
C MET A 111 -11.78 -6.53 12.95
N SER A 112 -11.27 -5.32 12.68
CA SER A 112 -10.37 -5.07 11.53
C SER A 112 -8.89 -5.35 11.83
N GLN A 113 -8.45 -5.03 13.05
CA GLN A 113 -7.09 -5.28 13.53
C GLN A 113 -7.17 -5.86 14.94
N PRO A 114 -6.38 -6.89 15.29
CA PRO A 114 -6.39 -7.48 16.63
C PRO A 114 -5.66 -6.61 17.67
N PHE A 115 -4.75 -5.75 17.23
CA PHE A 115 -3.98 -4.86 18.11
C PHE A 115 -4.60 -3.46 18.16
N PRO A 116 -4.68 -2.83 19.35
CA PRO A 116 -5.20 -1.47 19.49
C PRO A 116 -4.14 -0.44 19.11
N LEU A 117 -3.66 -0.48 17.86
CA LEU A 117 -2.71 0.50 17.35
C LEU A 117 -3.44 1.77 16.94
N VAL A 118 -2.95 2.90 17.44
CA VAL A 118 -3.44 4.23 17.09
C VAL A 118 -2.26 5.12 16.70
N ASN A 119 -2.43 5.90 15.64
CA ASN A 119 -1.49 6.95 15.23
C ASN A 119 -0.03 6.49 15.12
N VAL A 120 0.19 5.30 14.54
CA VAL A 120 1.55 4.79 14.28
C VAL A 120 2.16 5.58 13.12
N MET A 121 2.90 6.63 13.46
CA MET A 121 3.53 7.54 12.49
C MET A 121 5.04 7.33 12.46
N ARG A 122 5.61 7.35 11.26
CA ARG A 122 7.06 7.43 11.07
C ARG A 122 7.52 8.89 11.25
N PRO A 123 8.65 9.16 11.93
CA PRO A 123 9.22 10.51 11.95
C PRO A 123 9.59 10.97 10.52
N ASP A 124 9.41 12.26 10.26
CA ASP A 124 9.77 12.87 8.98
C ASP A 124 11.27 13.18 8.95
N VAL A 125 12.08 12.13 8.83
CA VAL A 125 13.53 12.19 8.74
C VAL A 125 14.00 11.49 7.48
N GLU A 126 14.95 12.11 6.78
CA GLU A 126 15.54 11.55 5.57
C GLU A 126 16.27 10.24 5.90
N GLN A 127 16.07 9.24 5.05
CA GLN A 127 16.75 7.96 5.12
C GLN A 127 17.47 7.68 3.81
N PRO A 128 18.57 6.91 3.81
CA PRO A 128 19.24 6.52 2.57
C PRO A 128 18.24 5.81 1.65
N THR A 129 18.23 6.22 0.37
CA THR A 129 17.42 5.56 -0.66
C THR A 129 18.15 4.29 -1.13
N LEU A 130 17.39 3.31 -1.62
CA LEU A 130 17.94 2.09 -2.23
C LEU A 130 18.84 2.43 -3.43
N ASP A 131 19.86 1.60 -3.66
CA ASP A 131 20.66 1.66 -4.88
C ASP A 131 19.76 1.35 -6.09
N ARG A 132 19.78 2.25 -7.07
CA ARG A 132 18.93 2.13 -8.25
C ARG A 132 19.32 0.94 -9.11
N ASP A 133 20.60 0.67 -9.26
CA ASP A 133 21.09 -0.39 -10.13
C ASP A 133 20.81 -1.77 -9.52
N GLU A 134 20.86 -1.87 -8.18
CA GLU A 134 20.42 -3.06 -7.44
C GLU A 134 18.93 -3.35 -7.65
N VAL A 135 18.07 -2.32 -7.55
CA VAL A 135 16.63 -2.48 -7.74
C VAL A 135 16.30 -2.88 -9.19
N LEU A 136 16.97 -2.29 -10.17
CA LEU A 136 16.72 -2.57 -11.58
C LEU A 136 17.30 -3.91 -12.04
N ALA A 137 18.27 -4.48 -11.34
CA ALA A 137 18.81 -5.80 -11.66
C ALA A 137 17.75 -6.92 -11.59
N MET A 138 16.71 -6.74 -10.78
CA MET A 138 15.59 -7.69 -10.67
C MET A 138 14.42 -7.38 -11.60
N ALA A 139 14.50 -6.30 -12.38
CA ALA A 139 13.44 -5.91 -13.31
C ALA A 139 13.42 -6.85 -14.53
N PRO A 140 12.24 -7.33 -14.97
CA PRO A 140 12.14 -8.09 -16.22
C PRO A 140 12.66 -7.33 -17.45
N ALA A 141 12.48 -6.01 -17.47
CA ALA A 141 13.05 -5.13 -18.47
C ALA A 141 13.32 -3.75 -17.86
N ALA A 142 14.54 -3.25 -18.04
CA ALA A 142 14.95 -1.92 -17.62
C ALA A 142 15.60 -1.18 -18.80
N GLU A 143 15.34 0.13 -18.90
CA GLU A 143 15.89 1.00 -19.93
C GLU A 143 16.11 2.40 -19.36
N GLN A 144 17.25 3.03 -19.63
CA GLN A 144 17.58 4.39 -19.19
C GLN A 144 17.31 4.63 -17.69
N HIS A 145 17.71 3.69 -16.83
CA HIS A 145 17.46 3.72 -15.38
C HIS A 145 15.97 3.77 -14.96
N ARG A 146 15.09 3.13 -15.73
CA ARG A 146 13.64 3.01 -15.45
C ARG A 146 13.15 1.60 -15.75
N PHE A 147 12.02 1.23 -15.15
CA PHE A 147 11.27 0.05 -15.56
C PHE A 147 10.66 0.29 -16.94
N ARG A 148 10.89 -0.64 -17.86
CA ARG A 148 10.33 -0.56 -19.20
C ARG A 148 8.98 -1.28 -19.23
N VAL A 149 7.91 -0.54 -19.54
CA VAL A 149 6.55 -1.08 -19.71
C VAL A 149 6.01 -0.71 -21.10
N PRO A 150 5.12 -1.54 -21.69
CA PRO A 150 4.39 -1.14 -22.88
C PRO A 150 3.63 0.18 -22.65
N PRO A 151 3.59 1.08 -23.66
CA PRO A 151 2.85 2.33 -23.53
C PRO A 151 1.34 2.06 -23.41
N ILE A 152 0.66 2.88 -22.60
CA ILE A 152 -0.79 2.87 -22.48
C ILE A 152 -1.43 3.61 -23.67
N LEU A 153 -1.56 2.92 -24.80
CA LEU A 153 -2.31 3.42 -25.97
C LEU A 153 -3.63 2.65 -26.04
N GLY A 154 -4.77 3.34 -25.93
CA GLY A 154 -6.12 2.83 -26.24
C GLY A 154 -6.53 1.52 -25.56
N ILE A 155 -7.37 1.61 -24.52
CA ILE A 155 -7.91 0.42 -23.84
C ILE A 155 -8.97 -0.23 -24.73
N ASP A 156 -8.55 -0.99 -25.72
CA ASP A 156 -9.41 -1.95 -26.42
C ASP A 156 -9.06 -3.35 -25.89
N LEU A 157 -9.62 -3.66 -24.71
CA LEU A 157 -9.57 -4.96 -24.03
C LEU A 157 -10.92 -5.69 -24.11
#